data_AF-A0A5S3Y4R0-F1
#
_entry.id   AF-A0A5S3Y4R0-F1
#
_cell.length_a   1.000
_cell.length_b   1.000
_cell.length_c   1.000
_cell.angle_alpha   90.00
_cell.angle_beta   90.00
_cell.angle_gamma   90.00
#
_symmetry.space_group_name_H-M   'P 1'
#
loop_
_entity.id
_entity.type
_entity.pdbx_description
1 polymer ?
#
loop_
_entity_poly.entity_id
_entity_poly.type
_entity_poly.pdbx_seq_one_letter_code
_entity_poly.pdbx_strand_id
1 'polypeptide(L)'
;MKTCLVLALLFCSGSVLANSVCGGTIANGYVRNAVKLPSKGDNFTSYSKIAELAGRTYVHSQVKNIIVDAYQALQKSHPDKRYKYAETGLENGGKFSPHKTHQNGLSVDFMTPVVNEKGQSVHLPTHVFNRFGYDIEFDKQGQFEQFKVDYTALAAHIVELHKSATAKGYDLWRVIFAPSLQAGLYKTKYADYLKEHIQFSTKPSWVRHDEHYHVDFLVPCEK
;
A
#
# COMPACT_ATOMS: atom_id res chain seq x y z
N MET A 1 7.81 14.41 -64.69
CA MET A 1 7.63 14.88 -63.30
C MET A 1 6.42 14.18 -62.70
N LYS A 2 6.62 13.22 -61.80
CA LYS A 2 5.54 12.58 -61.04
C LYS A 2 6.01 12.48 -59.59
N THR A 3 5.57 13.42 -58.77
CA THR A 3 5.85 13.47 -57.33
C THR A 3 4.81 12.58 -56.66
N CYS A 4 5.21 11.39 -56.20
CA CYS A 4 4.38 10.57 -55.31
C CYS A 4 4.45 11.15 -53.90
N LEU A 5 3.35 11.74 -53.43
CA LEU A 5 3.19 12.17 -52.05
C LEU A 5 2.78 10.95 -51.21
N VAL A 6 3.72 10.42 -50.43
CA VAL A 6 3.43 9.36 -49.44
C VAL A 6 2.94 10.03 -48.17
N LEU A 7 1.63 9.91 -47.91
CA LEU A 7 1.01 10.40 -46.68
C LEU A 7 1.21 9.36 -45.57
N ALA A 8 2.12 9.63 -44.63
CA ALA A 8 2.31 8.79 -43.46
C ALA A 8 1.20 9.07 -42.43
N LEU A 9 0.25 8.15 -42.32
CA LEU A 9 -0.77 8.12 -41.26
C LEU A 9 -0.12 7.66 -39.95
N LEU A 10 0.25 8.62 -39.10
CA LEU A 10 0.60 8.39 -37.70
C LEU A 10 -0.66 8.01 -36.91
N PHE A 11 -0.86 6.71 -36.68
CA PHE A 11 -1.83 6.23 -35.69
C PHE A 11 -1.29 6.49 -34.28
N CYS A 12 -1.66 7.63 -33.70
CA CYS A 12 -1.55 7.85 -32.26
C CYS A 12 -2.69 7.09 -31.57
N SER A 13 -2.48 5.79 -31.32
CA SER A 13 -3.33 5.01 -30.42
C SER A 13 -3.01 5.40 -28.97
N GLY A 14 -3.42 6.60 -28.56
CA GLY A 14 -3.45 6.98 -27.15
C GLY A 14 -4.57 6.19 -26.47
N SER A 15 -4.26 5.00 -25.96
CA SER A 15 -5.15 4.32 -25.02
C SER A 15 -5.24 5.18 -23.77
N VAL A 16 -6.26 6.04 -23.70
CA VAL A 16 -6.71 6.60 -22.43
C VAL A 16 -7.10 5.38 -21.59
N LEU A 17 -6.21 4.95 -20.70
CA LEU A 17 -6.52 3.89 -19.74
C LEU A 17 -7.79 4.33 -19.02
N ALA A 18 -8.88 3.58 -19.23
CA ALA A 18 -10.13 3.85 -18.57
C ALA A 18 -9.88 3.84 -17.06
N ASN A 19 -10.44 4.84 -16.36
CA ASN A 19 -10.42 4.83 -14.90
C ASN A 19 -10.96 3.48 -14.41
N SER A 20 -10.34 2.97 -13.35
CA SER A 20 -10.83 1.75 -12.70
C SER A 20 -12.25 1.99 -12.19
N VAL A 21 -13.02 0.90 -12.16
CA VAL A 21 -14.38 0.91 -11.61
C VAL A 21 -14.46 -0.25 -10.62
N CYS A 22 -14.76 0.04 -9.37
CA CYS A 22 -14.98 -0.97 -8.34
C CYS A 22 -16.47 -1.12 -8.03
N GLY A 23 -16.85 -2.24 -7.43
CA GLY A 23 -18.21 -2.50 -6.95
C GLY A 23 -18.21 -3.50 -5.79
N GLY A 24 -19.31 -3.51 -5.03
CA GLY A 24 -19.46 -4.37 -3.86
C GLY A 24 -18.60 -3.95 -2.67
N THR A 25 -18.25 -4.90 -1.81
CA THR A 25 -17.49 -4.66 -0.57
C THR A 25 -16.07 -5.20 -0.66
N ILE A 26 -15.20 -4.83 0.29
CA ILE A 26 -13.83 -5.35 0.37
C ILE A 26 -13.76 -6.88 0.46
N ALA A 27 -14.82 -7.56 0.94
CA ALA A 27 -14.88 -9.01 1.14
C ALA A 27 -15.85 -9.74 0.17
N ASN A 28 -16.53 -8.99 -0.69
CA ASN A 28 -17.41 -9.52 -1.73
C ASN A 28 -17.58 -8.43 -2.79
N GLY A 29 -16.58 -8.30 -3.65
CA GLY A 29 -16.48 -7.17 -4.57
C GLY A 29 -15.65 -7.49 -5.80
N TYR A 30 -15.54 -6.51 -6.66
CA TYR A 30 -14.78 -6.60 -7.90
C TYR A 30 -14.15 -5.26 -8.24
N VAL A 31 -13.19 -5.30 -9.16
CA VAL A 31 -12.64 -4.12 -9.81
C VAL A 31 -12.42 -4.42 -11.30
N ARG A 32 -12.82 -3.50 -12.15
CA ARG A 32 -12.55 -3.50 -13.60
C ARG A 32 -11.48 -2.47 -13.90
N ASN A 33 -10.61 -2.77 -14.86
CA ASN A 33 -9.46 -1.94 -15.23
C ASN A 33 -8.57 -1.63 -14.01
N ALA A 34 -8.36 -2.60 -13.12
CA ALA A 34 -7.39 -2.43 -12.05
C ALA A 34 -6.00 -2.24 -12.66
N VAL A 35 -5.13 -1.55 -11.92
CA VAL A 35 -3.78 -1.25 -12.38
C VAL A 35 -2.76 -1.84 -11.42
N LYS A 36 -1.66 -2.35 -11.97
CA LYS A 36 -0.56 -2.86 -11.18
C LYS A 36 0.15 -1.71 -10.47
N LEU A 37 0.42 -1.86 -9.17
CA LEU A 37 1.31 -0.96 -8.46
C LEU A 37 2.74 -1.06 -9.01
N PRO A 38 3.48 0.07 -9.12
CA PRO A 38 4.89 0.03 -9.53
C PRO A 38 5.69 -0.85 -8.56
N SER A 39 6.50 -1.78 -9.08
CA SER A 39 7.27 -2.72 -8.26
C SER A 39 8.36 -2.07 -7.41
N LYS A 40 8.81 -0.87 -7.81
CA LYS A 40 9.78 -0.07 -7.07
C LYS A 40 9.64 1.42 -7.39
N GLY A 41 10.12 2.24 -6.47
CA GLY A 41 10.44 3.65 -6.65
C GLY A 41 11.65 4.02 -5.80
N ASP A 42 11.92 5.31 -5.65
CA ASP A 42 13.17 5.78 -5.04
C ASP A 42 13.29 5.44 -3.53
N ASN A 43 12.17 5.31 -2.83
CA ASN A 43 12.11 4.99 -1.40
C ASN A 43 11.23 3.78 -1.06
N PHE A 44 10.70 3.06 -2.06
CA PHE A 44 9.84 1.90 -1.83
C PHE A 44 10.08 0.75 -2.80
N THR A 45 9.72 -0.46 -2.38
CA THR A 45 9.73 -1.68 -3.21
C THR A 45 8.52 -2.54 -2.90
N SER A 46 8.10 -3.40 -3.82
CA SER A 46 7.19 -4.50 -3.49
C SER A 46 7.89 -5.55 -2.63
N TYR A 47 7.08 -6.35 -1.93
CA TYR A 47 7.52 -7.43 -1.07
C TYR A 47 8.10 -8.65 -1.79
N SER A 48 7.70 -8.91 -3.05
CA SER A 48 8.15 -10.10 -3.78
C SER A 48 7.93 -10.00 -5.29
N LYS A 49 9.01 -10.15 -6.07
CA LYS A 49 8.94 -10.25 -7.54
C LYS A 49 8.07 -11.43 -8.00
N ILE A 50 8.12 -12.56 -7.29
CA ILE A 50 7.32 -13.74 -7.64
C ILE A 50 5.83 -13.45 -7.48
N ALA A 51 5.45 -12.80 -6.39
CA ALA A 51 4.06 -12.50 -6.15
C ALA A 51 3.52 -11.36 -7.04
N GLU A 52 4.37 -10.41 -7.42
CA GLU A 52 4.07 -9.46 -8.48
C GLU A 52 3.76 -10.15 -9.82
N LEU A 53 4.56 -11.16 -10.20
CA LEU A 53 4.36 -11.95 -11.42
C LEU A 53 3.10 -12.81 -11.33
N ALA A 54 2.74 -13.28 -10.12
CA ALA A 54 1.49 -13.96 -9.84
C ALA A 54 0.25 -13.04 -9.83
N GLY A 55 0.42 -11.74 -10.12
CA GLY A 55 -0.67 -10.80 -10.30
C GLY A 55 -1.39 -10.38 -9.01
N ARG A 56 -0.68 -10.36 -7.87
CA ARG A 56 -1.25 -10.05 -6.54
C ARG A 56 -1.10 -8.58 -6.11
N THR A 57 -0.73 -7.72 -7.05
CA THR A 57 -0.30 -6.32 -6.80
C THR A 57 -1.15 -5.30 -7.58
N TYR A 58 -2.42 -5.64 -7.85
CA TYR A 58 -3.36 -4.77 -8.56
C TYR A 58 -4.28 -4.03 -7.60
N VAL A 59 -4.50 -2.74 -7.90
CA VAL A 59 -5.36 -1.85 -7.14
C VAL A 59 -6.22 -1.01 -8.06
N HIS A 60 -7.21 -0.33 -7.49
CA HIS A 60 -7.92 0.74 -8.18
C HIS A 60 -6.95 1.87 -8.58
N SER A 61 -7.11 2.42 -9.78
CA SER A 61 -6.26 3.50 -10.34
C SER A 61 -6.08 4.70 -9.40
N GLN A 62 -7.13 5.13 -8.72
CA GLN A 62 -7.03 6.20 -7.72
C GLN A 62 -6.21 5.80 -6.49
N VAL A 63 -6.31 4.55 -6.02
CA VAL A 63 -5.50 4.03 -4.91
C VAL A 63 -4.01 4.01 -5.31
N LYS A 64 -3.69 3.58 -6.54
CA LYS A 64 -2.32 3.69 -7.09
C LYS A 64 -1.82 5.14 -7.03
N ASN A 65 -2.61 6.10 -7.51
CA ASN A 65 -2.21 7.50 -7.53
C ASN A 65 -1.96 8.03 -6.10
N ILE A 66 -2.83 7.67 -5.15
CA ILE A 66 -2.66 8.05 -3.74
C ILE A 66 -1.33 7.54 -3.19
N ILE A 67 -1.06 6.24 -3.39
CA ILE A 67 0.14 5.57 -2.88
C ILE A 67 1.42 6.14 -3.49
N VAL A 68 1.45 6.33 -4.81
CA VAL A 68 2.62 6.88 -5.50
C VAL A 68 2.92 8.30 -5.04
N ASP A 69 1.90 9.15 -4.91
CA ASP A 69 2.08 10.52 -4.42
C ASP A 69 2.52 10.56 -2.95
N ALA A 70 2.00 9.64 -2.11
CA ALA A 70 2.46 9.50 -0.73
C ALA A 70 3.95 9.13 -0.67
N TYR A 71 4.40 8.18 -1.50
CA TYR A 71 5.83 7.85 -1.57
C TYR A 71 6.69 9.00 -2.07
N GLN A 72 6.23 9.79 -3.04
CA GLN A 72 6.95 10.99 -3.51
C GLN A 72 7.04 12.06 -2.41
N ALA A 73 5.98 12.27 -1.62
CA ALA A 73 6.00 13.17 -0.48
C ALA A 73 6.96 12.68 0.62
N LEU A 74 6.98 11.38 0.89
CA LEU A 74 7.89 10.75 1.85
C LEU A 74 9.34 10.77 1.37
N GLN A 75 9.59 10.66 0.07
CA GLN A 75 10.95 10.77 -0.48
C GLN A 75 11.54 12.15 -0.18
N LYS A 76 10.73 13.21 -0.25
CA LYS A 76 11.14 14.58 0.06
C LYS A 76 11.30 14.82 1.56
N SER A 77 10.36 14.33 2.35
CA SER A 77 10.30 14.62 3.80
C SER A 77 11.12 13.67 4.67
N HIS A 78 11.36 12.44 4.20
CA HIS A 78 12.04 11.34 4.90
C HIS A 78 12.93 10.55 3.93
N PRO A 79 13.93 11.20 3.27
CA PRO A 79 14.76 10.56 2.24
C PRO A 79 15.58 9.37 2.74
N ASP A 80 15.81 9.28 4.05
CA ASP A 80 16.52 8.20 4.73
C ASP A 80 15.64 6.96 4.98
N LYS A 81 14.32 7.06 4.81
CA LYS A 81 13.38 5.97 5.11
C LYS A 81 13.15 5.05 3.91
N ARG A 82 12.86 3.79 4.22
CA ARG A 82 12.64 2.73 3.25
C ARG A 82 11.30 2.06 3.53
N TYR A 83 10.47 2.00 2.48
CA TYR A 83 9.12 1.47 2.56
C TYR A 83 8.96 0.21 1.73
N LYS A 84 7.98 -0.61 2.08
CA LYS A 84 7.65 -1.80 1.31
C LYS A 84 6.15 -2.03 1.36
N TYR A 85 5.53 -2.27 0.21
CA TYR A 85 4.14 -2.71 0.15
C TYR A 85 4.07 -4.22 -0.11
N ALA A 86 2.99 -4.84 0.34
CA ALA A 86 2.77 -6.27 0.33
C ALA A 86 1.60 -6.63 -0.59
N GLU A 87 0.69 -7.48 -0.13
CA GLU A 87 -0.46 -7.93 -0.90
C GLU A 87 -1.51 -6.82 -1.10
N THR A 88 -2.12 -6.82 -2.28
CA THR A 88 -3.23 -5.93 -2.64
C THR A 88 -4.37 -6.78 -3.19
N GLY A 89 -4.87 -6.54 -4.40
CA GLY A 89 -5.84 -7.41 -5.08
C GLY A 89 -5.33 -8.02 -6.39
N LEU A 90 -6.28 -8.66 -7.07
CA LEU A 90 -6.14 -9.20 -8.42
C LEU A 90 -6.59 -8.19 -9.47
N GLU A 91 -6.14 -8.38 -10.71
CA GLU A 91 -6.46 -7.51 -11.85
C GLU A 91 -7.98 -7.31 -12.08
N ASN A 92 -8.76 -8.36 -11.81
CA ASN A 92 -10.23 -8.33 -11.93
C ASN A 92 -10.95 -8.33 -10.55
N GLY A 93 -10.21 -8.12 -9.46
CA GLY A 93 -10.73 -8.24 -8.10
C GLY A 93 -11.21 -9.65 -7.75
N GLY A 94 -12.26 -9.74 -6.92
CA GLY A 94 -12.85 -11.01 -6.49
C GLY A 94 -12.05 -11.74 -5.41
N LYS A 95 -12.43 -12.99 -5.14
CA LYS A 95 -11.86 -13.81 -4.06
C LYS A 95 -10.33 -13.88 -4.16
N PHE A 96 -9.65 -13.49 -3.08
CA PHE A 96 -8.20 -13.37 -3.04
C PHE A 96 -7.58 -14.25 -1.94
N SER A 97 -7.50 -15.56 -2.17
CA SER A 97 -6.95 -16.48 -1.15
C SER A 97 -5.48 -16.16 -0.80
N PRO A 98 -5.07 -16.28 0.48
CA PRO A 98 -5.86 -16.69 1.66
C PRO A 98 -6.64 -15.55 2.33
N HIS A 99 -6.57 -14.33 1.80
CA HIS A 99 -7.31 -13.19 2.34
C HIS A 99 -8.81 -13.35 2.18
N LYS A 100 -9.54 -12.82 3.16
CA LYS A 100 -11.00 -12.69 3.11
C LYS A 100 -11.45 -11.37 2.46
N THR A 101 -10.55 -10.39 2.39
CA THR A 101 -10.78 -9.03 1.88
C THR A 101 -10.06 -8.81 0.54
N HIS A 102 -9.67 -7.57 0.21
CA HIS A 102 -8.93 -7.16 -0.99
C HIS A 102 -9.64 -7.39 -2.34
N GLN A 103 -10.96 -7.61 -2.34
CA GLN A 103 -11.65 -8.03 -3.56
C GLN A 103 -12.01 -6.89 -4.52
N ASN A 104 -12.08 -5.65 -4.04
CA ASN A 104 -12.56 -4.50 -4.84
C ASN A 104 -11.44 -3.51 -5.21
N GLY A 105 -10.17 -3.88 -5.00
CA GLY A 105 -9.01 -3.05 -5.34
C GLY A 105 -8.79 -1.83 -4.42
N LEU A 106 -9.47 -1.77 -3.28
CA LEU A 106 -9.38 -0.65 -2.32
C LEU A 106 -8.64 -1.00 -1.02
N SER A 107 -8.03 -2.17 -0.94
CA SER A 107 -7.28 -2.61 0.23
C SER A 107 -5.82 -2.86 -0.14
N VAL A 108 -4.90 -2.45 0.73
CA VAL A 108 -3.46 -2.65 0.53
C VAL A 108 -2.80 -2.99 1.86
N ASP A 109 -2.01 -4.06 1.86
CA ASP A 109 -1.09 -4.38 2.94
C ASP A 109 0.24 -3.66 2.68
N PHE A 110 0.81 -3.09 3.74
CA PHE A 110 2.13 -2.47 3.75
C PHE A 110 2.98 -3.12 4.82
N MET A 111 4.22 -3.46 4.50
CA MET A 111 5.13 -4.03 5.49
C MET A 111 5.52 -2.94 6.50
N THR A 112 5.54 -3.32 7.77
CA THR A 112 5.93 -2.42 8.87
C THR A 112 7.36 -1.93 8.64
N PRO A 113 7.57 -0.59 8.54
CA PRO A 113 8.92 -0.04 8.44
C PRO A 113 9.75 -0.38 9.67
N VAL A 114 11.02 -0.70 9.46
CA VAL A 114 11.94 -1.07 10.54
C VAL A 114 13.28 -0.33 10.45
N VAL A 115 13.95 -0.28 11.59
CA VAL A 115 15.38 0.03 11.69
C VAL A 115 16.16 -1.21 12.13
N ASN A 116 17.42 -1.29 11.72
CA ASN A 116 18.38 -2.27 12.24
C ASN A 116 18.99 -1.82 13.58
N GLU A 117 19.89 -2.62 14.15
CA GLU A 117 20.64 -2.31 15.39
C GLU A 117 21.39 -0.98 15.35
N LYS A 118 21.76 -0.50 14.16
CA LYS A 118 22.44 0.81 13.97
C LYS A 118 21.46 1.97 13.85
N GLY A 119 20.15 1.73 14.01
CA GLY A 119 19.11 2.73 13.83
C GLY A 119 18.86 3.13 12.37
N GLN A 120 19.40 2.39 11.40
CA GLN A 120 19.24 2.70 9.98
C GLN A 120 17.94 2.08 9.45
N SER A 121 17.16 2.87 8.70
CA SER A 121 15.95 2.35 8.05
C SER A 121 16.31 1.34 6.97
N VAL A 122 15.73 0.16 7.08
CA VAL A 122 15.94 -0.96 6.15
C VAL A 122 14.60 -1.59 5.79
N HIS A 123 14.57 -2.35 4.70
CA HIS A 123 13.37 -3.11 4.39
C HIS A 123 13.25 -4.31 5.34
N LEU A 124 12.05 -4.52 5.89
CA LEU A 124 11.71 -5.77 6.56
C LEU A 124 12.00 -6.95 5.61
N PRO A 125 12.70 -8.01 6.06
CA PRO A 125 13.08 -9.11 5.19
C PRO A 125 11.84 -9.87 4.72
N THR A 126 11.74 -10.08 3.40
CA THR A 126 10.64 -10.82 2.78
C THR A 126 11.22 -11.86 1.85
N HIS A 127 11.00 -13.14 2.17
CA HIS A 127 11.46 -14.28 1.38
C HIS A 127 10.51 -15.46 1.52
N VAL A 128 10.67 -16.48 0.68
CA VAL A 128 9.75 -17.64 0.69
C VAL A 128 9.68 -18.35 2.04
N PHE A 129 10.79 -18.42 2.79
CA PHE A 129 10.85 -19.13 4.08
C PHE A 129 10.15 -18.41 5.25
N ASN A 130 9.79 -17.14 5.12
CA ASN A 130 9.01 -16.41 6.13
C ASN A 130 7.66 -15.96 5.56
N ARG A 131 7.14 -16.73 4.59
CA ARG A 131 5.93 -16.43 3.83
C ARG A 131 5.91 -14.98 3.33
N PHE A 132 7.03 -14.53 2.78
CA PHE A 132 7.26 -13.16 2.30
C PHE A 132 7.07 -12.07 3.36
N GLY A 133 7.38 -12.35 4.62
CA GLY A 133 7.29 -11.42 5.75
C GLY A 133 6.15 -11.75 6.72
N TYR A 134 5.11 -12.45 6.26
CA TYR A 134 3.90 -12.75 7.04
C TYR A 134 4.10 -13.78 8.18
N ASP A 135 5.29 -14.37 8.32
CA ASP A 135 5.64 -15.23 9.47
C ASP A 135 6.49 -14.48 10.53
N ILE A 136 6.72 -13.18 10.36
CA ILE A 136 7.42 -12.35 11.35
C ILE A 136 6.43 -11.96 12.45
N GLU A 137 6.86 -12.04 13.71
CA GLU A 137 6.08 -11.54 14.84
C GLU A 137 6.92 -10.58 15.68
N PHE A 138 6.44 -9.36 15.85
CA PHE A 138 7.08 -8.41 16.76
C PHE A 138 6.61 -8.66 18.19
N ASP A 139 7.48 -8.43 19.16
CA ASP A 139 7.08 -8.39 20.56
C ASP A 139 6.26 -7.13 20.88
N LYS A 140 5.77 -6.99 22.12
CA LYS A 140 4.98 -5.83 22.55
C LYS A 140 5.77 -4.51 22.54
N GLN A 141 7.10 -4.59 22.44
CA GLN A 141 8.01 -3.46 22.36
C GLN A 141 8.32 -3.09 20.90
N GLY A 142 7.79 -3.84 19.93
CA GLY A 142 8.04 -3.66 18.51
C GLY A 142 9.43 -4.14 18.10
N GLN A 143 9.95 -5.20 18.72
CA GLN A 143 11.23 -5.83 18.35
C GLN A 143 11.02 -7.21 17.73
N PHE A 144 11.84 -7.54 16.74
CA PHE A 144 11.95 -8.85 16.11
C PHE A 144 13.40 -9.04 15.69
N GLU A 145 14.10 -10.00 16.31
CA GLU A 145 15.55 -10.19 16.11
C GLU A 145 16.32 -8.85 16.24
N GLN A 146 17.19 -8.52 15.28
CA GLN A 146 17.92 -7.25 15.19
C GLN A 146 17.07 -6.04 14.74
N PHE A 147 15.78 -6.24 14.45
CA PHE A 147 14.91 -5.21 13.91
C PHE A 147 14.00 -4.61 14.97
N LYS A 148 13.77 -3.31 14.83
CA LYS A 148 12.78 -2.57 15.63
C LYS A 148 11.85 -1.78 14.72
N VAL A 149 10.57 -1.74 15.06
CA VAL A 149 9.58 -0.92 14.36
C VAL A 149 10.03 0.55 14.32
N ASP A 150 10.11 1.11 13.11
CA ASP A 150 10.30 2.53 12.87
C ASP A 150 8.94 3.22 12.91
N TYR A 151 8.46 3.51 14.13
CA TYR A 151 7.17 4.16 14.34
C TYR A 151 7.07 5.51 13.63
N THR A 152 8.19 6.24 13.47
CA THR A 152 8.18 7.54 12.79
C THR A 152 7.92 7.35 11.30
N ALA A 153 8.60 6.40 10.65
CA ALA A 153 8.37 6.07 9.25
C ALA A 153 6.96 5.52 9.01
N LEU A 154 6.50 4.61 9.88
CA LEU A 154 5.15 4.04 9.84
C LEU A 154 4.07 5.13 9.93
N ALA A 155 4.15 5.98 10.96
CA ALA A 155 3.22 7.09 11.17
C ALA A 155 3.26 8.09 10.01
N ALA A 156 4.45 8.48 9.55
CA ALA A 156 4.60 9.38 8.40
C ALA A 156 3.91 8.82 7.16
N HIS A 157 4.06 7.51 6.90
CA HIS A 157 3.44 6.92 5.72
C HIS A 157 1.91 6.92 5.79
N ILE A 158 1.32 6.57 6.94
CA ILE A 158 -0.13 6.65 7.13
C ILE A 158 -0.64 8.09 6.93
N VAL A 159 0.08 9.08 7.47
CA VAL A 159 -0.27 10.50 7.29
C VAL A 159 -0.20 10.92 5.82
N GLU A 160 0.85 10.56 5.09
CA GLU A 160 0.98 10.95 3.68
C GLU A 160 -0.01 10.20 2.77
N LEU A 161 -0.40 8.97 3.11
CA LEU A 161 -1.51 8.28 2.44
C LEU A 161 -2.82 9.06 2.62
N HIS A 162 -3.15 9.46 3.85
CA HIS A 162 -4.38 10.22 4.12
C HIS A 162 -4.36 11.61 3.47
N LYS A 163 -3.25 12.36 3.58
CA LYS A 163 -3.10 13.65 2.88
C LYS A 163 -3.23 13.52 1.37
N SER A 164 -2.64 12.48 0.79
CA SER A 164 -2.71 12.24 -0.65
C SER A 164 -4.12 11.83 -1.10
N ALA A 165 -4.85 11.06 -0.28
CA ALA A 165 -6.26 10.72 -0.50
C ALA A 165 -7.15 11.97 -0.45
N THR A 166 -7.07 12.74 0.63
CA THR A 166 -7.86 13.95 0.85
C THR A 166 -7.60 15.03 -0.20
N ALA A 167 -6.35 15.21 -0.63
CA ALA A 167 -6.01 16.11 -1.74
C ALA A 167 -6.67 15.72 -3.08
N LYS A 168 -7.14 14.47 -3.22
CA LYS A 168 -7.85 13.97 -4.40
C LYS A 168 -9.36 13.84 -4.18
N GLY A 169 -9.87 14.30 -3.03
CA GLY A 169 -11.29 14.20 -2.68
C GLY A 169 -11.72 12.80 -2.22
N TYR A 170 -10.78 11.98 -1.74
CA TYR A 170 -11.03 10.66 -1.16
C TYR A 170 -10.60 10.63 0.31
N ASP A 171 -10.77 9.48 0.95
CA ASP A 171 -10.38 9.28 2.35
C ASP A 171 -9.80 7.87 2.58
N LEU A 172 -9.34 7.58 3.79
CA LEU A 172 -9.07 6.24 4.29
C LEU A 172 -10.25 5.80 5.16
N TRP A 173 -10.79 4.60 4.93
CA TRP A 173 -11.84 4.07 5.79
C TRP A 173 -11.26 3.64 7.14
N ARG A 174 -10.16 2.89 7.13
CA ARG A 174 -9.49 2.44 8.35
C ARG A 174 -8.07 1.97 8.09
N VAL A 175 -7.30 1.94 9.16
CA VAL A 175 -5.97 1.32 9.23
C VAL A 175 -5.99 0.18 10.24
N ILE A 176 -5.62 -1.02 9.83
CA ILE A 176 -5.48 -2.18 10.72
C ILE A 176 -4.00 -2.38 11.01
N PHE A 177 -3.64 -2.19 12.27
CA PHE A 177 -2.30 -2.45 12.80
C PHE A 177 -2.45 -3.05 14.20
N ALA A 178 -1.50 -3.87 14.64
CA ALA A 178 -1.57 -4.59 15.91
C ALA A 178 -1.90 -3.63 17.08
N PRO A 179 -3.04 -3.82 17.79
CA PRO A 179 -3.46 -2.90 18.85
C PRO A 179 -2.41 -2.66 19.93
N SER A 180 -1.61 -3.68 20.26
CA SER A 180 -0.51 -3.58 21.23
C SER A 180 0.62 -2.65 20.80
N LEU A 181 0.79 -2.41 19.49
CA LEU A 181 1.87 -1.59 18.93
C LEU A 181 1.42 -0.17 18.59
N GLN A 182 0.10 0.09 18.49
CA GLN A 182 -0.42 1.41 18.15
C GLN A 182 0.03 2.52 19.12
N ALA A 183 0.29 2.18 20.39
CA ALA A 183 0.84 3.13 21.36
C ALA A 183 2.17 3.75 20.91
N GLY A 184 2.96 3.05 20.08
CA GLY A 184 4.20 3.60 19.51
C GLY A 184 3.95 4.69 18.47
N LEU A 185 2.86 4.62 17.70
CA LEU A 185 2.47 5.66 16.74
C LEU A 185 2.19 6.99 17.43
N TYR A 186 1.51 6.94 18.58
CA TYR A 186 1.16 8.12 19.37
C TYR A 186 2.31 8.72 20.18
N LYS A 187 3.51 8.13 20.12
CA LYS A 187 4.75 8.71 20.67
C LYS A 187 5.52 9.53 19.62
N THR A 188 5.06 9.54 18.37
CA THR A 188 5.69 10.29 17.28
C THR A 188 5.13 11.70 17.18
N LYS A 189 5.81 12.57 16.43
CA LYS A 189 5.31 13.92 16.10
C LYS A 189 3.97 13.93 15.33
N TYR A 190 3.53 12.78 14.82
CA TYR A 190 2.28 12.64 14.07
C TYR A 190 1.09 12.27 14.94
N ALA A 191 1.28 12.11 16.26
CA ALA A 191 0.25 11.59 17.16
C ALA A 191 -1.08 12.33 17.04
N ASP A 192 -1.08 13.66 17.02
CA ASP A 192 -2.31 14.45 16.99
C ASP A 192 -3.03 14.32 15.64
N TYR A 193 -2.30 14.39 14.53
CA TYR A 193 -2.86 14.15 13.20
C TYR A 193 -3.48 12.74 13.09
N LEU A 194 -2.79 11.72 13.60
CA LEU A 194 -3.28 10.35 13.58
C LEU A 194 -4.57 10.20 14.40
N LYS A 195 -4.65 10.81 15.59
CA LYS A 195 -5.85 10.76 16.43
C LYS A 195 -7.03 11.49 15.81
N GLU A 196 -6.77 12.60 15.12
CA GLU A 196 -7.81 13.42 14.51
C GLU A 196 -8.38 12.79 13.23
N HIS A 197 -7.52 12.18 12.42
CA HIS A 197 -7.89 11.81 11.05
C HIS A 197 -7.93 10.31 10.75
N ILE A 198 -7.31 9.47 11.58
CA ILE A 198 -7.13 8.05 11.24
C ILE A 198 -7.93 7.14 12.17
N GLN A 199 -8.82 6.36 11.55
CA GLN A 199 -9.53 5.30 12.24
C GLN A 199 -8.67 4.02 12.32
N PHE A 200 -8.04 3.77 13.46
CA PHE A 200 -7.35 2.50 13.71
C PHE A 200 -8.31 1.39 14.15
N SER A 201 -8.00 0.15 13.78
CA SER A 201 -8.67 -1.03 14.33
C SER A 201 -8.29 -1.24 15.79
N THR A 202 -9.25 -1.39 16.70
CA THR A 202 -8.97 -1.60 18.13
C THR A 202 -9.07 -3.07 18.57
N LYS A 203 -9.77 -3.91 17.79
CA LYS A 203 -9.94 -5.33 18.09
C LYS A 203 -8.77 -6.15 17.52
N PRO A 204 -8.23 -7.13 18.28
CA PRO A 204 -7.26 -8.07 17.74
C PRO A 204 -7.84 -8.86 16.56
N SER A 205 -7.04 -9.03 15.52
CA SER A 205 -7.32 -9.95 14.42
C SER A 205 -6.74 -11.34 14.72
N TRP A 206 -7.30 -12.40 14.13
CA TRP A 206 -6.77 -13.76 14.27
C TRP A 206 -5.35 -13.89 13.68
N VAL A 207 -5.13 -13.26 12.53
CA VAL A 207 -3.78 -13.01 12.01
C VAL A 207 -3.28 -11.72 12.63
N ARG A 208 -2.10 -11.77 13.25
CA ARG A 208 -1.46 -10.56 13.79
C ARG A 208 -1.10 -9.61 12.63
N HIS A 209 -1.08 -8.32 12.91
CA HIS A 209 -0.83 -7.27 11.92
C HIS A 209 0.26 -6.37 12.51
N ASP A 210 1.36 -6.97 12.91
CA ASP A 210 2.52 -6.29 13.47
C ASP A 210 3.66 -6.22 12.47
N GLU A 211 3.79 -7.23 11.62
CA GLU A 211 4.67 -7.32 10.47
C GLU A 211 4.21 -6.53 9.26
N HIS A 212 2.90 -6.31 9.15
CA HIS A 212 2.29 -5.42 8.18
C HIS A 212 1.14 -4.65 8.81
N TYR A 213 0.74 -3.57 8.15
CA TYR A 213 -0.50 -2.87 8.42
C TYR A 213 -1.32 -2.78 7.14
N HIS A 214 -2.63 -2.88 7.31
CA HIS A 214 -3.59 -2.89 6.22
C HIS A 214 -4.31 -1.55 6.16
N VAL A 215 -4.47 -0.99 4.97
CA VAL A 215 -5.21 0.25 4.75
C VAL A 215 -6.35 -0.01 3.78
N ASP A 216 -7.56 0.29 4.24
CA ASP A 216 -8.75 0.33 3.39
C ASP A 216 -8.96 1.79 2.93
N PHE A 217 -8.96 2.02 1.62
CA PHE A 217 -9.21 3.33 1.01
C PHE A 217 -10.70 3.53 0.75
N LEU A 218 -11.18 4.77 0.92
CA LEU A 218 -12.55 5.16 0.66
C LEU A 218 -12.63 5.88 -0.69
N VAL A 219 -12.67 5.09 -1.76
CA VAL A 219 -12.94 5.55 -3.13
C VAL A 219 -14.36 5.11 -3.51
N PRO A 220 -15.21 5.98 -4.10
CA PRO A 220 -16.56 5.62 -4.50
C PRO A 220 -16.58 4.46 -5.51
N CYS A 221 -17.42 3.45 -5.22
CA CYS A 221 -17.66 2.30 -6.08
C CYS A 221 -19.12 2.29 -6.59
N GLU A 222 -19.37 1.51 -7.64
CA GLU A 222 -20.72 1.14 -8.07
C GLU A 222 -21.45 0.43 -6.93
N LYS A 223 -22.75 0.73 -6.80
CA LYS A 223 -23.64 0.13 -5.79
C LYS A 223 -23.93 -1.34 -6.09
#